data_AF-A0A843IHP6-F1
#
_entry.id   AF-A0A843IHP6-F1
#
_cell.length_a   1.000
_cell.length_b   1.000
_cell.length_c   1.000
_cell.angle_alpha   90.00
_cell.angle_beta   90.00
_cell.angle_gamma   90.00
#
_symmetry.space_group_name_H-M   'P 1'
#
loop_
_entity.id
_entity.type
_entity.pdbx_description
1 polymer ?
#
loop_
_entity_poly.entity_id
_entity_poly.type
_entity_poly.pdbx_seq_one_letter_code
_entity_poly.pdbx_strand_id
1 'polypeptide(L)'
;MVGIVGYGAHVPSYRIKVEEIAKVWGDDPVALSNGLVVNEKSVPSADEDTATIAVTAARYALRRAQIDPSKIGAVYVGSESHPYAVKPTASIVAEAVCATPKLTAADLEFACKAGTAGIQMSMGLVQSGMVEYALAIGADTSQGAPGDALEYTASAGGAAYIIGEKNTIADINHTCSFTTDTPDFYRREGQDYPSHGGRFTGEPAYFKHVLSAAKMLFEETDSKPEDYDYACFHQPNGKFYLRAGKKLGFSSEQIKQGLLTPNIGNTYSGAVPLALSNILDVAEPGDNIFVISYGSGAGSDGFTITVKDEIVERRELAPKTQEIIDQKTYVDYAVYAKFKGKIKM
;
A
#
# COMPACT_ATOMS: atom_id res chain seq x y z
N MET A 1 19.58 -0.14 15.17
CA MET A 1 18.85 -0.92 14.15
C MET A 1 17.92 0.05 13.46
N VAL A 2 17.75 -0.04 12.14
CA VAL A 2 16.80 0.84 11.45
C VAL A 2 15.39 0.31 11.65
N GLY A 3 14.43 1.20 11.84
CA GLY A 3 13.06 0.82 12.10
C GLY A 3 12.07 1.93 11.75
N ILE A 4 10.80 1.59 11.92
CA ILE A 4 9.69 2.51 11.78
C ILE A 4 9.60 3.29 13.10
N VAL A 5 9.58 4.62 13.01
CA VAL A 5 9.41 5.55 14.15
C VAL A 5 7.96 6.01 14.26
N GLY A 6 7.27 6.11 13.12
CA GLY A 6 5.83 6.39 13.09
C GLY A 6 5.24 6.00 11.74
N TYR A 7 3.94 5.74 11.75
CA TYR A 7 3.18 5.36 10.55
C TYR A 7 1.83 6.06 10.52
N GLY A 8 1.25 6.20 9.34
CA GLY A 8 -0.05 6.80 9.15
C GLY A 8 -0.74 6.22 7.93
N ALA A 9 -2.07 6.24 7.93
CA ALA A 9 -2.90 5.68 6.88
C ALA A 9 -4.00 6.66 6.52
N HIS A 10 -4.43 6.64 5.26
CA HIS A 10 -5.65 7.33 4.83
C HIS A 10 -6.37 6.52 3.77
N VAL A 11 -7.69 6.42 3.91
CA VAL A 11 -8.60 5.85 2.93
C VAL A 11 -9.74 6.86 2.79
N PRO A 12 -10.09 7.30 1.58
CA PRO A 12 -11.22 8.21 1.37
C PRO A 12 -12.51 7.68 1.98
N SER A 13 -13.48 8.53 2.28
CA SER A 13 -14.73 8.10 2.95
C SER A 13 -15.75 7.47 2.01
N TYR A 14 -15.73 7.75 0.70
CA TYR A 14 -16.71 7.17 -0.20
C TYR A 14 -16.41 5.70 -0.54
N ARG A 15 -17.47 4.90 -0.69
CA ARG A 15 -17.41 3.49 -1.11
C ARG A 15 -18.39 3.23 -2.23
N ILE A 16 -17.99 2.39 -3.18
CA ILE A 16 -18.92 1.79 -4.16
C ILE A 16 -18.92 0.29 -3.97
N LYS A 17 -20.11 -0.31 -3.95
CA LYS A 17 -20.27 -1.76 -3.84
C LYS A 17 -20.12 -2.44 -5.19
N VAL A 18 -19.75 -3.72 -5.20
CA VAL A 18 -19.67 -4.53 -6.43
C VAL A 18 -21.01 -4.54 -7.17
N GLU A 19 -22.14 -4.58 -6.45
CA GLU A 19 -23.48 -4.58 -7.01
C GLU A 19 -23.79 -3.33 -7.85
N GLU A 20 -23.31 -2.16 -7.43
CA GLU A 20 -23.54 -0.90 -8.15
C GLU A 20 -22.84 -0.88 -9.50
N ILE A 21 -21.63 -1.46 -9.58
CA ILE A 21 -20.86 -1.57 -10.84
C ILE A 21 -21.48 -2.66 -11.73
N ALA A 22 -21.73 -3.84 -11.16
CA ALA A 22 -22.29 -4.99 -11.89
C ALA A 22 -23.65 -4.68 -12.51
N LYS A 23 -24.50 -3.91 -11.81
CA LYS A 23 -25.81 -3.47 -12.32
C LYS A 23 -25.72 -2.69 -13.62
N VAL A 24 -24.66 -1.89 -13.81
CA VAL A 24 -24.48 -1.06 -15.01
C VAL A 24 -23.99 -1.89 -16.19
N TRP A 25 -23.10 -2.84 -15.95
CA TRP A 25 -22.49 -3.68 -16.99
C TRP A 25 -23.25 -4.97 -17.31
N GLY A 26 -24.24 -5.33 -16.48
CA GLY A 26 -25.02 -6.56 -16.64
C GLY A 26 -24.30 -7.82 -16.14
N ASP A 27 -23.33 -7.67 -15.24
CA ASP A 27 -22.59 -8.77 -14.64
C ASP A 27 -23.33 -9.39 -13.44
N ASP A 28 -22.95 -10.62 -13.07
CA ASP A 28 -23.42 -11.26 -11.82
C ASP A 28 -22.58 -10.79 -10.63
N PRO A 29 -23.14 -9.96 -9.73
CA PRO A 29 -22.38 -9.44 -8.60
C PRO A 29 -21.97 -10.53 -7.60
N VAL A 30 -22.77 -11.58 -7.43
CA VAL A 30 -22.46 -12.66 -6.47
C VAL A 30 -21.28 -13.49 -6.99
N ALA A 31 -21.27 -13.80 -8.28
CA ALA A 31 -20.15 -14.48 -8.91
C ALA A 31 -18.86 -13.65 -8.85
N LEU A 32 -18.94 -12.34 -9.10
CA LEU A 32 -17.80 -11.42 -9.01
C LEU A 32 -17.26 -11.30 -7.59
N SER A 33 -18.13 -11.03 -6.61
CA SER A 33 -17.74 -10.88 -5.21
C SER A 33 -17.10 -12.15 -4.67
N ASN A 34 -17.64 -13.33 -4.97
CA ASN A 34 -17.04 -14.61 -4.56
C ASN A 34 -15.75 -14.94 -5.34
N GLY A 35 -15.72 -14.62 -6.64
CA GLY A 35 -14.59 -14.91 -7.52
C GLY A 35 -13.35 -14.07 -7.24
N LEU A 36 -13.54 -12.81 -6.88
CA LEU A 36 -12.48 -11.85 -6.52
C LEU A 36 -12.25 -11.78 -5.01
N VAL A 37 -13.23 -12.17 -4.19
CA VAL A 37 -13.26 -11.94 -2.74
C VAL A 37 -13.20 -10.43 -2.48
N VAL A 38 -14.17 -9.70 -3.05
CA VAL A 38 -14.32 -8.24 -2.94
C VAL A 38 -15.80 -7.90 -2.79
N ASN A 39 -16.14 -7.03 -1.84
CA ASN A 39 -17.52 -6.62 -1.60
C ASN A 39 -17.75 -5.16 -2.03
N GLU A 40 -16.75 -4.33 -1.80
CA GLU A 40 -16.78 -2.89 -2.04
C GLU A 40 -15.36 -2.36 -2.21
N LYS A 41 -15.25 -1.12 -2.68
CA LYS A 41 -13.97 -0.43 -2.80
C LYS A 41 -14.09 1.05 -2.46
N SER A 42 -12.97 1.67 -2.05
CA SER A 42 -12.91 3.11 -1.80
C SER A 42 -12.96 3.93 -3.09
N VAL A 43 -13.54 5.13 -2.96
CA VAL A 43 -13.66 6.14 -4.01
C VAL A 43 -13.16 7.46 -3.43
N PRO A 44 -12.16 8.11 -4.03
CA PRO A 44 -11.77 9.45 -3.61
C PRO A 44 -12.87 10.46 -3.94
N SER A 45 -13.05 11.47 -3.10
CA SER A 45 -13.87 12.64 -3.46
C SER A 45 -13.27 13.36 -4.68
N ALA A 46 -14.05 14.24 -5.32
CA ALA A 46 -13.59 15.02 -6.47
C ALA A 46 -12.44 16.01 -6.13
N ASP A 47 -12.25 16.31 -4.85
CA ASP A 47 -11.19 17.15 -4.28
C ASP A 47 -10.11 16.33 -3.54
N GLU A 48 -10.13 14.99 -3.65
CA GLU A 48 -9.08 14.11 -3.16
C GLU A 48 -8.27 13.48 -4.30
N ASP A 49 -6.95 13.56 -4.19
CA ASP A 49 -6.01 12.93 -5.12
C ASP A 49 -4.90 12.19 -4.35
N THR A 50 -3.95 11.61 -5.08
CA THR A 50 -2.80 10.91 -4.49
C THR A 50 -1.99 11.82 -3.56
N ALA A 51 -1.86 13.12 -3.86
CA ALA A 51 -1.12 14.05 -3.02
C ALA A 51 -1.86 14.31 -1.70
N THR A 52 -3.18 14.55 -1.72
CA THR A 52 -3.94 14.78 -0.48
C THR A 52 -3.99 13.54 0.41
N ILE A 53 -4.10 12.35 -0.19
CA ILE A 53 -4.02 11.06 0.51
C ILE A 53 -2.63 10.89 1.16
N ALA A 54 -1.56 11.12 0.39
CA ALA A 54 -0.18 11.03 0.87
C ALA A 54 0.10 12.02 2.02
N VAL A 55 -0.36 13.27 1.89
CA VAL A 55 -0.23 14.30 2.95
C VAL A 55 -0.94 13.88 4.22
N THR A 56 -2.16 13.34 4.12
CA THR A 56 -2.94 12.92 5.29
C THR A 56 -2.26 11.77 6.01
N ALA A 57 -1.83 10.74 5.28
CA ALA A 57 -1.06 9.64 5.84
C ALA A 57 0.25 10.12 6.49
N ALA A 58 0.99 11.02 5.83
CA ALA A 58 2.25 11.57 6.36
C ALA A 58 2.05 12.38 7.65
N ARG A 59 0.97 13.17 7.74
CA ARG A 59 0.62 13.90 8.97
C ARG A 59 0.30 12.96 10.13
N TYR A 60 -0.40 11.86 9.87
CA TYR A 60 -0.63 10.84 10.89
C TYR A 60 0.65 10.10 11.28
N ALA A 61 1.54 9.81 10.33
CA ALA A 61 2.85 9.26 10.63
C ALA A 61 3.67 10.18 11.55
N LEU A 62 3.67 11.49 11.28
CA LEU A 62 4.32 12.48 12.14
C LEU A 62 3.71 12.56 13.54
N ARG A 63 2.37 12.50 13.66
CA ARG A 63 1.69 12.46 14.96
C ARG A 63 2.13 11.24 15.78
N ARG A 64 2.25 10.08 15.15
CA ARG A 64 2.75 8.86 15.81
C ARG A 64 4.25 8.92 16.10
N ALA A 65 5.06 9.53 15.23
CA ALA A 65 6.51 9.65 15.41
C ALA A 65 6.92 10.67 16.47
N GLN A 66 6.10 11.71 16.72
CA GLN A 66 6.41 12.81 17.65
C GLN A 66 7.83 13.39 17.45
N ILE A 67 8.25 13.55 16.20
CA ILE A 67 9.51 14.19 15.83
C ILE A 67 9.26 15.59 15.27
N ASP A 68 10.29 16.42 15.25
CA ASP A 68 10.28 17.67 14.47
C ASP A 68 10.33 17.33 12.97
N PRO A 69 9.32 17.72 12.16
CA PRO A 69 9.29 17.43 10.73
C PRO A 69 10.52 17.94 9.97
N SER A 70 11.17 19.02 10.44
CA SER A 70 12.38 19.58 9.80
C SER A 70 13.60 18.66 9.89
N LYS A 71 13.52 17.57 10.67
CA LYS A 71 14.54 16.51 10.75
C LYS A 71 14.39 15.43 9.68
N ILE A 72 13.29 15.43 8.92
CA ILE A 72 13.13 14.53 7.77
C ILE A 72 14.06 15.00 6.66
N GLY A 73 15.08 14.19 6.34
CA GLY A 73 16.06 14.49 5.30
C GLY A 73 15.74 13.88 3.94
N ALA A 74 14.70 13.04 3.83
CA ALA A 74 14.23 12.48 2.57
C ALA A 74 12.72 12.25 2.55
N VAL A 75 12.05 12.54 1.42
CA VAL A 75 10.63 12.21 1.20
C VAL A 75 10.47 11.45 -0.12
N TYR A 76 9.95 10.23 -0.05
CA TYR A 76 9.66 9.38 -1.20
C TYR A 76 8.18 9.06 -1.30
N VAL A 77 7.59 9.29 -2.47
CA VAL A 77 6.18 8.98 -2.74
C VAL A 77 6.11 7.98 -3.89
N GLY A 78 5.70 6.75 -3.59
CA GLY A 78 5.41 5.72 -4.59
C GLY A 78 3.94 5.75 -5.00
N SER A 79 3.70 5.90 -6.30
CA SER A 79 2.36 5.92 -6.91
C SER A 79 2.42 5.57 -8.40
N GLU A 80 1.29 5.18 -8.98
CA GLU A 80 1.04 5.13 -10.43
C GLU A 80 0.05 6.21 -10.91
N SER A 81 -0.40 7.04 -9.97
CA SER A 81 -1.41 8.08 -10.14
C SER A 81 -0.95 9.39 -9.52
N HIS A 82 0.33 9.73 -9.72
CA HIS A 82 0.86 11.07 -9.43
C HIS A 82 -0.02 12.13 -10.11
N PRO A 83 -0.47 13.19 -9.41
CA PRO A 83 -1.40 14.17 -9.98
C PRO A 83 -0.83 14.94 -11.17
N TYR A 84 0.50 14.98 -11.30
CA TYR A 84 1.20 15.61 -12.41
C TYR A 84 2.14 14.62 -13.06
N ALA A 85 2.20 14.62 -14.39
CA ALA A 85 3.22 13.86 -15.12
C ALA A 85 4.64 14.41 -14.89
N VAL A 86 4.78 15.73 -14.72
CA VAL A 86 6.09 16.40 -14.56
C VAL A 86 6.03 17.47 -13.45
N LYS A 87 5.69 17.07 -12.23
CA LYS A 87 5.85 17.86 -10.99
C LYS A 87 5.75 16.92 -9.78
N PRO A 88 6.79 16.81 -8.94
CA PRO A 88 6.85 15.73 -7.95
C PRO A 88 5.84 15.91 -6.81
N THR A 89 5.02 14.89 -6.58
CA THR A 89 4.13 14.73 -5.42
C THR A 89 4.93 14.82 -4.12
N ALA A 90 6.12 14.24 -4.06
CA ALA A 90 7.00 14.28 -2.89
C ALA A 90 7.34 15.71 -2.45
N SER A 91 7.48 16.65 -3.41
CA SER A 91 7.69 18.08 -3.07
C SER A 91 6.46 18.72 -2.44
N ILE A 92 5.25 18.35 -2.90
CA ILE A 92 3.98 18.81 -2.33
C ILE A 92 3.85 18.31 -0.90
N VAL A 93 4.13 17.01 -0.69
CA VAL A 93 4.06 16.40 0.64
C VAL A 93 5.06 17.04 1.59
N ALA A 94 6.32 17.19 1.17
CA ALA A 94 7.38 17.76 2.00
C ALA A 94 7.02 19.17 2.52
N GLU A 95 6.48 20.03 1.65
CA GLU A 95 5.97 21.35 2.05
C GLU A 95 4.76 21.22 3.00
N ALA A 96 3.77 20.40 2.65
CA ALA A 96 2.53 20.27 3.41
C ALA A 96 2.69 19.69 4.83
N VAL A 97 3.82 19.02 5.09
CA VAL A 97 4.20 18.49 6.41
C VAL A 97 5.32 19.28 7.09
N CYS A 98 5.74 20.41 6.51
CA CYS A 98 6.77 21.31 7.04
C CYS A 98 8.17 20.65 7.19
N ALA A 99 8.52 19.71 6.31
CA ALA A 99 9.87 19.12 6.28
C ALA A 99 10.89 20.01 5.53
N THR A 100 10.42 20.90 4.68
CA THR A 100 11.27 21.77 3.84
C THR A 100 12.08 22.78 4.66
N PRO A 101 13.23 23.27 4.11
CA PRO A 101 13.78 23.00 2.77
C PRO A 101 14.95 21.99 2.74
N LYS A 102 15.36 21.43 3.88
CA LYS A 102 16.62 20.66 4.00
C LYS A 102 16.41 19.15 3.86
N LEU A 103 15.98 18.72 2.67
CA LEU A 103 15.77 17.31 2.35
C LEU A 103 16.01 17.01 0.87
N THR A 104 16.16 15.73 0.54
CA THR A 104 15.97 15.22 -0.82
C THR A 104 14.53 14.71 -1.02
N ALA A 105 14.05 14.66 -2.24
CA ALA A 105 12.72 14.12 -2.53
C ALA A 105 12.65 13.48 -3.92
N ALA A 106 11.86 12.42 -4.06
CA ALA A 106 11.56 11.82 -5.35
C ALA A 106 10.18 11.15 -5.38
N ASP A 107 9.56 11.20 -6.54
CA ASP A 107 8.43 10.37 -6.89
C ASP A 107 8.96 9.03 -7.42
N LEU A 108 8.33 7.92 -7.01
CA LEU A 108 8.75 6.57 -7.34
C LEU A 108 7.68 5.88 -8.16
N GLU A 109 8.10 5.27 -9.27
CA GLU A 109 7.23 4.47 -10.12
C GLU A 109 7.79 3.05 -10.25
N PHE A 110 7.02 2.08 -9.79
CA PHE A 110 7.19 0.65 -10.06
C PHE A 110 5.87 -0.06 -9.76
N ALA A 111 4.83 0.28 -10.52
CA ALA A 111 3.46 -0.21 -10.30
C ALA A 111 3.12 -0.22 -8.79
N CYS A 112 2.45 -1.27 -8.30
CA CYS A 112 2.05 -1.38 -6.90
C CYS A 112 3.21 -1.60 -5.88
N LYS A 113 4.45 -1.79 -6.33
CA LYS A 113 5.64 -1.95 -5.45
C LYS A 113 6.26 -0.61 -5.05
N ALA A 114 5.90 0.48 -5.73
CA ALA A 114 6.56 1.78 -5.58
C ALA A 114 6.65 2.27 -4.12
N GLY A 115 5.60 2.05 -3.32
CA GLY A 115 5.59 2.41 -1.90
C GLY A 115 6.65 1.69 -1.07
N THR A 116 6.84 0.38 -1.29
CA THR A 116 7.86 -0.40 -0.54
C THR A 116 9.28 -0.14 -1.01
N ALA A 117 9.47 0.22 -2.28
CA ALA A 117 10.76 0.70 -2.76
C ALA A 117 11.20 1.96 -1.99
N GLY A 118 10.26 2.87 -1.70
CA GLY A 118 10.53 4.05 -0.87
C GLY A 118 10.96 3.70 0.56
N ILE A 119 10.43 2.63 1.15
CA ILE A 119 10.85 2.13 2.46
C ILE A 119 12.31 1.66 2.41
N GLN A 120 12.69 0.84 1.43
CA GLN A 120 14.08 0.38 1.27
C GLN A 120 15.06 1.54 1.04
N MET A 121 14.70 2.51 0.19
CA MET A 121 15.53 3.72 -0.02
C MET A 121 15.71 4.50 1.29
N SER A 122 14.64 4.65 2.06
CA SER A 122 14.65 5.33 3.36
C SER A 122 15.55 4.60 4.37
N MET A 123 15.50 3.26 4.41
CA MET A 123 16.39 2.45 5.24
C MET A 123 17.86 2.70 4.93
N GLY A 124 18.24 2.67 3.64
CA GLY A 124 19.62 2.88 3.23
C GLY A 124 20.16 4.28 3.58
N LEU A 125 19.35 5.33 3.41
CA LEU A 125 19.75 6.70 3.77
C LEU A 125 19.92 6.89 5.29
N VAL A 126 19.03 6.28 6.08
CA VAL A 126 19.10 6.36 7.55
C VAL A 126 20.29 5.55 8.07
N GLN A 127 20.46 4.30 7.65
CA GLN A 127 21.54 3.42 8.10
C GLN A 127 22.94 3.94 7.75
N SER A 128 23.07 4.63 6.61
CA SER A 128 24.34 5.24 6.20
C SER A 128 24.66 6.53 6.97
N GLY A 129 23.71 7.06 7.76
CA GLY A 129 23.84 8.33 8.48
C GLY A 129 23.70 9.56 7.58
N MET A 130 23.25 9.41 6.32
CA MET A 130 23.03 10.54 5.42
C MET A 130 21.87 11.43 5.87
N VAL A 131 20.85 10.84 6.50
CA VAL A 131 19.69 11.54 7.06
C VAL A 131 19.31 10.96 8.42
N GLU A 132 18.71 11.77 9.29
CA GLU A 132 18.24 11.32 10.61
C GLU A 132 16.92 10.53 10.51
N TYR A 133 15.99 11.06 9.71
CA TYR A 133 14.72 10.42 9.39
C TYR A 133 14.42 10.52 7.89
N ALA A 134 13.72 9.52 7.36
CA ALA A 134 13.23 9.52 5.99
C ALA A 134 11.75 9.10 5.96
N LEU A 135 10.95 9.76 5.12
CA LEU A 135 9.52 9.52 4.97
C LEU A 135 9.26 8.76 3.66
N ALA A 136 8.75 7.54 3.76
CA ALA A 136 8.32 6.72 2.64
C ALA A 136 6.79 6.63 2.59
N ILE A 137 6.20 6.81 1.42
CA ILE A 137 4.74 6.81 1.24
C ILE A 137 4.39 5.94 0.05
N GLY A 138 3.39 5.08 0.22
CA GLY A 138 2.70 4.42 -0.88
C GLY A 138 1.25 4.88 -0.91
N ALA A 139 0.82 5.48 -2.01
CA ALA A 139 -0.55 5.98 -2.15
C ALA A 139 -0.99 5.95 -3.61
N ASP A 140 -2.27 5.69 -3.85
CA ASP A 140 -2.84 5.77 -5.18
C ASP A 140 -4.31 6.18 -5.17
N THR A 141 -4.74 6.73 -6.30
CA THR A 141 -6.13 6.85 -6.75
C THR A 141 -6.33 6.05 -8.03
N SER A 142 -6.07 4.75 -7.93
CA SER A 142 -5.96 3.78 -9.03
C SER A 142 -7.06 3.87 -10.09
N GLN A 143 -6.71 3.55 -11.33
CA GLN A 143 -7.65 3.56 -12.45
C GLN A 143 -8.04 2.15 -12.87
N GLY A 144 -9.35 1.89 -12.94
CA GLY A 144 -9.92 0.72 -13.59
C GLY A 144 -10.72 1.18 -14.80
N ALA A 145 -10.48 0.57 -15.96
CA ALA A 145 -11.24 0.87 -17.18
C ALA A 145 -12.73 0.55 -16.98
N PRO A 146 -13.66 1.44 -17.36
CA PRO A 146 -15.09 1.13 -17.36
C PRO A 146 -15.38 -0.17 -18.12
N GLY A 147 -16.07 -1.11 -17.46
CA GLY A 147 -16.42 -2.41 -18.05
C GLY A 147 -15.33 -3.49 -18.01
N ASP A 148 -14.18 -3.18 -17.41
CA ASP A 148 -13.13 -4.17 -17.13
C ASP A 148 -13.22 -4.70 -15.69
N ALA A 149 -12.73 -5.92 -15.45
CA ALA A 149 -12.70 -6.53 -14.12
C ALA A 149 -11.91 -5.71 -13.07
N LEU A 150 -10.91 -4.93 -13.50
CA LEU A 150 -10.18 -4.02 -12.61
C LEU A 150 -11.07 -2.90 -12.06
N GLU A 151 -12.19 -2.57 -12.72
CA GLU A 151 -13.14 -1.59 -12.18
C GLU A 151 -13.72 -2.04 -10.84
N TYR A 152 -13.81 -3.34 -10.55
CA TYR A 152 -14.34 -3.81 -9.26
C TYR A 152 -13.34 -3.68 -8.11
N THR A 153 -12.05 -3.54 -8.40
CA THR A 153 -11.01 -3.52 -7.36
C THR A 153 -10.21 -2.22 -7.31
N ALA A 154 -9.99 -1.51 -8.42
CA ALA A 154 -9.17 -0.30 -8.46
C ALA A 154 -9.75 0.82 -7.59
N SER A 155 -9.05 1.19 -6.52
CA SER A 155 -9.58 2.03 -5.45
C SER A 155 -8.62 3.17 -5.09
N ALA A 156 -8.78 3.76 -3.91
CA ALA A 156 -7.93 4.86 -3.44
C ALA A 156 -7.54 4.74 -1.97
N GLY A 157 -6.31 5.10 -1.66
CA GLY A 157 -5.80 5.11 -0.29
C GLY A 157 -4.28 5.03 -0.26
N GLY A 158 -3.71 5.20 0.92
CA GLY A 158 -2.27 5.14 1.10
C GLY A 158 -1.83 5.13 2.56
N ALA A 159 -0.58 4.75 2.77
CA ALA A 159 0.05 4.81 4.07
C ALA A 159 1.48 5.35 3.97
N ALA A 160 1.94 5.93 5.06
CA ALA A 160 3.20 6.63 5.21
C ALA A 160 3.98 6.05 6.39
N TYR A 161 5.30 5.97 6.25
CA TYR A 161 6.23 5.41 7.23
C TYR A 161 7.41 6.34 7.40
N ILE A 162 7.69 6.75 8.63
CA ILE A 162 8.90 7.48 8.99
C ILE A 162 9.92 6.45 9.47
N ILE A 163 11.04 6.37 8.77
CA ILE A 163 12.14 5.47 9.06
C ILE A 163 13.22 6.22 9.83
N GLY A 164 13.78 5.60 10.87
CA GLY A 164 14.81 6.16 11.75
C GLY A 164 15.53 5.07 12.56
N GLU A 165 16.43 5.46 13.47
CA GLU A 165 17.18 4.51 14.32
C GLU A 165 16.85 4.59 15.82
N LYS A 166 16.12 5.63 16.23
CA LYS A 166 15.83 5.92 17.65
C LYS A 166 14.34 5.94 17.90
N ASN A 167 13.91 5.40 19.04
CA ASN A 167 12.51 5.32 19.47
C ASN A 167 11.63 4.68 18.39
N THR A 168 12.11 3.57 17.83
CA THR A 168 11.39 2.82 16.79
C THR A 168 10.22 2.08 17.43
N ILE A 169 9.05 2.16 16.82
CA ILE A 169 7.87 1.35 17.17
C ILE A 169 7.94 -0.06 16.62
N ALA A 170 8.80 -0.28 15.63
CA ALA A 170 9.07 -1.57 15.02
C ALA A 170 10.44 -1.54 14.36
N ASP A 171 11.25 -2.57 14.57
CA ASP A 171 12.55 -2.74 13.91
C ASP A 171 12.37 -3.49 12.58
N ILE A 172 13.01 -3.03 11.51
CA ILE A 172 13.03 -3.75 10.22
C ILE A 172 14.28 -4.61 10.22
N ASN A 173 14.09 -5.92 10.45
CA ASN A 173 15.19 -6.86 10.67
C ASN A 173 15.93 -7.20 9.38
N HIS A 174 15.18 -7.43 8.30
CA HIS A 174 15.75 -7.81 7.00
C HIS A 174 14.86 -7.34 5.85
N THR A 175 15.46 -7.17 4.67
CA THR A 175 14.73 -6.91 3.43
C THR A 175 15.42 -7.54 2.23
N CYS A 176 14.64 -8.02 1.27
CA CYS A 176 15.13 -8.57 0.00
C CYS A 176 14.21 -8.14 -1.15
N SER A 177 14.66 -8.26 -2.40
CA SER A 177 13.83 -7.96 -3.57
C SER A 177 14.06 -8.98 -4.69
N PHE A 178 12.97 -9.46 -5.29
CA PHE A 178 13.00 -10.34 -6.47
C PHE A 178 12.39 -9.60 -7.67
N THR A 179 13.17 -9.36 -8.73
CA THR A 179 12.77 -8.51 -9.87
C THR A 179 13.14 -9.16 -11.20
N THR A 180 12.22 -9.15 -12.18
CA THR A 180 12.47 -9.56 -13.57
C THR A 180 11.74 -8.64 -14.55
N ASP A 181 12.04 -8.70 -15.85
CA ASP A 181 11.22 -8.08 -16.88
C ASP A 181 10.06 -9.03 -17.23
N THR A 182 8.83 -8.65 -16.87
CA THR A 182 7.60 -9.42 -17.11
C THR A 182 6.48 -8.46 -17.56
N PRO A 183 6.01 -8.53 -18.82
CA PRO A 183 5.03 -7.60 -19.37
C PRO A 183 3.59 -7.99 -19.02
N ASP A 184 3.27 -8.08 -17.73
CA ASP A 184 1.96 -8.55 -17.25
C ASP A 184 0.89 -7.45 -17.18
N PHE A 185 1.27 -6.24 -16.78
CA PHE A 185 0.41 -5.06 -16.69
C PHE A 185 1.25 -3.81 -16.93
N TYR A 186 0.72 -2.87 -17.72
CA TYR A 186 1.39 -1.62 -18.07
C TYR A 186 0.39 -0.56 -18.53
N ARG A 187 0.78 0.72 -18.45
CA ARG A 187 0.06 1.83 -19.06
C ARG A 187 1.02 2.61 -19.94
N ARG A 188 0.64 2.85 -21.20
CA ARG A 188 1.41 3.69 -22.13
C ARG A 188 1.08 5.15 -21.89
N GLU A 189 2.05 6.03 -22.14
CA GLU A 189 1.81 7.47 -22.16
C GLU A 189 0.66 7.83 -23.12
N GLY A 190 -0.20 8.75 -22.71
CA GLY A 190 -1.40 9.15 -23.45
C GLY A 190 -2.56 8.14 -23.43
N GLN A 191 -2.50 7.07 -22.64
CA GLN A 191 -3.65 6.17 -22.40
C GLN A 191 -4.25 6.44 -21.02
N ASP A 192 -5.59 6.54 -20.96
CA ASP A 192 -6.32 6.80 -19.70
C ASP A 192 -6.28 5.59 -18.75
N TYR A 193 -6.22 4.38 -19.29
CA TYR A 193 -6.32 3.12 -18.55
C TYR A 193 -5.19 2.16 -18.91
N PRO A 194 -4.78 1.29 -17.97
CA PRO A 194 -3.77 0.27 -18.21
C PRO A 194 -4.27 -0.86 -19.12
N SER A 195 -3.33 -1.63 -19.65
CA SER A 195 -3.53 -2.91 -20.34
C SER A 195 -2.88 -4.05 -19.56
N HIS A 196 -3.40 -5.27 -19.69
CA HIS A 196 -2.87 -6.42 -18.98
C HIS A 196 -3.02 -7.74 -19.75
N GLY A 197 -2.17 -8.71 -19.45
CA GLY A 197 -2.14 -10.05 -20.07
C GLY A 197 -3.19 -11.04 -19.55
N GLY A 198 -4.30 -10.55 -18.97
CA GLY A 198 -5.36 -11.39 -18.39
C GLY A 198 -4.80 -12.42 -17.40
N ARG A 199 -4.95 -13.73 -17.69
CA ARG A 199 -4.45 -14.82 -16.83
C ARG A 199 -2.93 -14.80 -16.60
N PHE A 200 -2.17 -14.15 -17.49
CA PHE A 200 -0.72 -14.02 -17.37
C PHE A 200 -0.28 -13.22 -16.12
N THR A 201 -1.17 -12.36 -15.59
CA THR A 201 -0.90 -11.62 -14.33
C THR A 201 -0.87 -12.52 -13.10
N GLY A 202 -1.38 -13.76 -13.21
CA GLY A 202 -1.46 -14.73 -12.12
C GLY A 202 -0.14 -15.46 -11.86
N GLU A 203 -0.03 -16.71 -12.33
CA GLU A 203 1.11 -17.59 -12.01
C GLU A 203 2.46 -17.05 -12.52
N PRO A 204 2.59 -16.62 -13.79
CA PRO A 204 3.88 -16.19 -14.34
C PRO A 204 4.40 -14.87 -13.75
N ALA A 205 3.51 -14.04 -13.19
CA ALA A 205 3.82 -12.71 -12.72
C ALA A 205 3.64 -12.63 -11.19
N TYR A 206 2.43 -12.38 -10.67
CA TYR A 206 2.19 -12.22 -9.23
C TYR A 206 2.73 -13.39 -8.38
N PHE A 207 2.31 -14.64 -8.66
CA PHE A 207 2.72 -15.75 -7.80
C PHE A 207 4.20 -16.09 -7.95
N LYS A 208 4.78 -15.99 -9.15
CA LYS A 208 6.22 -16.15 -9.34
C LYS A 208 6.99 -15.19 -8.42
N HIS A 209 6.70 -13.90 -8.47
CA HIS A 209 7.51 -12.89 -7.77
C HIS A 209 7.24 -12.89 -6.26
N VAL A 210 5.97 -12.96 -5.83
CA VAL A 210 5.62 -13.00 -4.41
C VAL A 210 6.20 -14.25 -3.74
N LEU A 211 6.07 -15.42 -4.35
CA LEU A 211 6.56 -16.66 -3.75
C LEU A 211 8.09 -16.74 -3.80
N SER A 212 8.74 -16.25 -4.86
CA SER A 212 10.21 -16.22 -4.94
C SER A 212 10.81 -15.24 -3.93
N ALA A 213 10.26 -14.04 -3.78
CA ALA A 213 10.70 -13.09 -2.76
C ALA A 213 10.48 -13.66 -1.34
N ALA A 214 9.34 -14.29 -1.08
CA ALA A 214 9.07 -14.91 0.21
C ALA A 214 10.04 -16.05 0.55
N LYS A 215 10.33 -16.94 -0.41
CA LYS A 215 11.30 -18.02 -0.23
C LYS A 215 12.72 -17.51 0.02
N MET A 216 13.14 -16.51 -0.77
CA MET A 216 14.43 -15.84 -0.56
C MET A 216 14.51 -15.23 0.83
N LEU A 217 13.44 -14.55 1.28
CA LEU A 217 13.39 -13.97 2.61
C LEU A 217 13.51 -15.04 3.71
N PHE A 218 12.74 -16.14 3.62
CA PHE A 218 12.85 -17.26 4.55
C PHE A 218 14.25 -17.89 4.59
N GLU A 219 14.88 -18.06 3.43
CA GLU A 219 16.23 -18.61 3.31
C GLU A 219 17.29 -17.67 3.93
N GLU A 220 17.19 -16.37 3.67
CA GLU A 220 18.14 -15.36 4.16
C GLU A 220 18.03 -15.12 5.68
N THR A 221 16.84 -15.30 6.25
CA THR A 221 16.60 -15.11 7.69
C THR A 221 16.53 -16.41 8.49
N ASP A 222 16.75 -17.57 7.84
CA ASP A 222 16.61 -18.92 8.44
C ASP A 222 15.32 -19.06 9.26
N SER A 223 14.20 -18.73 8.62
CA SER A 223 12.88 -18.66 9.27
C SER A 223 11.81 -19.37 8.46
N LYS A 224 10.65 -19.57 9.09
CA LYS A 224 9.49 -20.26 8.52
C LYS A 224 8.20 -19.53 8.90
N PRO A 225 7.07 -19.83 8.24
CA PRO A 225 5.80 -19.13 8.48
C PRO A 225 5.37 -19.11 9.95
N GLU A 226 5.69 -20.14 10.73
CA GLU A 226 5.32 -20.25 12.15
C GLU A 226 6.09 -19.30 13.07
N ASP A 227 7.17 -18.68 12.60
CA ASP A 227 7.97 -17.72 13.38
C ASP A 227 7.38 -16.29 13.34
N TYR A 228 6.30 -16.08 12.58
CA TYR A 228 5.66 -14.79 12.39
C TYR A 228 4.23 -14.79 12.94
N ASP A 229 3.88 -13.78 13.71
CA ASP A 229 2.53 -13.59 14.26
C ASP A 229 1.56 -13.06 13.20
N TYR A 230 2.08 -12.22 12.29
CA TYR A 230 1.32 -11.66 11.18
C TYR A 230 2.04 -11.79 9.85
N ALA A 231 1.27 -11.88 8.77
CA ALA A 231 1.79 -11.74 7.43
C ALA A 231 0.86 -10.95 6.53
N CYS A 232 1.43 -10.16 5.63
CA CYS A 232 0.67 -9.52 4.56
C CYS A 232 1.40 -9.57 3.22
N PHE A 233 0.59 -9.70 2.17
CA PHE A 233 1.02 -9.76 0.79
C PHE A 233 0.33 -8.67 -0.03
N HIS A 234 0.84 -8.39 -1.23
CA HIS A 234 0.07 -7.58 -2.18
C HIS A 234 -1.30 -8.25 -2.47
N GLN A 235 -2.34 -7.43 -2.65
CA GLN A 235 -3.73 -7.88 -2.64
C GLN A 235 -4.53 -7.26 -3.78
N PRO A 236 -4.24 -7.60 -5.06
CA PRO A 236 -4.98 -7.07 -6.20
C PRO A 236 -6.46 -7.50 -6.19
N ASN A 237 -6.74 -8.62 -5.51
CA ASN A 237 -8.02 -9.14 -5.10
C ASN A 237 -7.78 -10.08 -3.89
N GLY A 238 -8.81 -10.38 -3.10
CA GLY A 238 -8.64 -11.23 -1.92
C GLY A 238 -8.26 -12.67 -2.26
N LYS A 239 -8.68 -13.18 -3.42
CA LYS A 239 -8.33 -14.55 -3.87
C LYS A 239 -6.82 -14.75 -4.05
N PHE A 240 -6.12 -13.80 -4.64
CA PHE A 240 -4.66 -13.87 -4.85
C PHE A 240 -3.91 -13.84 -3.53
N TYR A 241 -4.31 -12.95 -2.63
CA TYR A 241 -3.75 -12.83 -1.29
C TYR A 241 -3.88 -14.13 -0.49
N LEU A 242 -5.11 -14.66 -0.39
CA LEU A 242 -5.38 -15.91 0.34
C LEU A 242 -4.62 -17.10 -0.25
N ARG A 243 -4.52 -17.16 -1.57
CA ARG A 243 -3.78 -18.23 -2.25
C ARG A 243 -2.27 -18.13 -2.05
N ALA A 244 -1.71 -16.92 -1.99
CA ALA A 244 -0.30 -16.72 -1.68
C ALA A 244 0.01 -17.16 -0.25
N GLY A 245 -0.75 -16.68 0.74
CA GLY A 245 -0.60 -17.09 2.15
C GLY A 245 -0.66 -18.61 2.31
N LYS A 246 -1.67 -19.26 1.71
CA LYS A 246 -1.80 -20.73 1.73
C LYS A 246 -0.61 -21.45 1.08
N LYS A 247 -0.11 -20.97 -0.06
CA LYS A 247 1.04 -21.58 -0.76
C LYS A 247 2.35 -21.43 0.04
N LEU A 248 2.46 -20.37 0.84
CA LEU A 248 3.61 -20.12 1.70
C LEU A 248 3.53 -20.81 3.06
N GLY A 249 2.35 -21.31 3.46
CA GLY A 249 2.17 -22.04 4.72
C GLY A 249 1.58 -21.22 5.86
N PHE A 250 1.17 -19.97 5.62
CA PHE A 250 0.53 -19.15 6.64
C PHE A 250 -0.92 -19.58 6.91
N SER A 251 -1.31 -19.53 8.18
CA SER A 251 -2.68 -19.73 8.64
C SER A 251 -3.58 -18.55 8.29
N SER A 252 -4.90 -18.74 8.39
CA SER A 252 -5.87 -17.66 8.19
C SER A 252 -5.71 -16.54 9.21
N GLU A 253 -5.40 -16.87 10.47
CA GLU A 253 -5.28 -15.86 11.54
C GLU A 253 -4.10 -14.92 11.29
N GLN A 254 -2.94 -15.47 10.92
CA GLN A 254 -1.74 -14.66 10.61
C GLN A 254 -1.98 -13.65 9.48
N ILE A 255 -2.80 -14.00 8.49
CA ILE A 255 -2.98 -13.16 7.29
C ILE A 255 -4.27 -12.32 7.32
N LYS A 256 -5.17 -12.58 8.27
CA LYS A 256 -6.50 -11.95 8.32
C LYS A 256 -6.41 -10.44 8.49
N GLN A 257 -5.55 -9.98 9.39
CA GLN A 257 -5.42 -8.55 9.70
C GLN A 257 -4.87 -7.74 8.50
N GLY A 258 -4.00 -8.34 7.69
CA GLY A 258 -3.46 -7.71 6.50
C GLY A 258 -4.40 -7.67 5.30
N LEU A 259 -5.53 -8.40 5.31
CA LEU A 259 -6.44 -8.50 4.18
C LEU A 259 -7.51 -7.38 4.20
N LEU A 260 -7.27 -6.31 3.44
CA LEU A 260 -8.13 -5.13 3.38
C LEU A 260 -8.94 -5.02 2.08
N THR A 261 -8.43 -5.57 0.98
CA THR A 261 -9.03 -5.50 -0.37
C THR A 261 -10.51 -5.89 -0.42
N PRO A 262 -11.04 -6.82 0.40
CA PRO A 262 -12.48 -7.08 0.41
C PRO A 262 -13.36 -5.87 0.72
N ASN A 263 -12.83 -4.89 1.47
CA ASN A 263 -13.56 -3.73 2.00
C ASN A 263 -13.09 -2.38 1.46
N ILE A 264 -11.88 -2.32 0.88
CA ILE A 264 -11.36 -1.06 0.31
C ILE A 264 -10.89 -1.19 -1.13
N GLY A 265 -10.90 -2.39 -1.71
CA GLY A 265 -10.32 -2.63 -3.04
C GLY A 265 -8.78 -2.60 -3.03
N ASN A 266 -8.20 -2.68 -4.23
CA ASN A 266 -6.77 -2.57 -4.46
C ASN A 266 -6.37 -1.10 -4.58
N THR A 267 -5.64 -0.61 -3.58
CA THR A 267 -5.03 0.74 -3.52
C THR A 267 -3.60 0.75 -4.07
N TYR A 268 -3.22 -0.25 -4.86
CA TYR A 268 -1.97 -0.33 -5.61
C TYR A 268 -0.74 -0.09 -4.73
N SER A 269 -0.01 1.02 -4.91
CA SER A 269 1.20 1.33 -4.14
C SER A 269 0.93 1.50 -2.65
N GLY A 270 -0.32 1.81 -2.29
CA GLY A 270 -0.81 1.85 -0.91
C GLY A 270 -1.29 0.52 -0.34
N ALA A 271 -1.38 -0.56 -1.13
CA ALA A 271 -2.05 -1.79 -0.69
C ALA A 271 -1.33 -2.52 0.44
N VAL A 272 -0.02 -2.78 0.27
CA VAL A 272 0.80 -3.39 1.33
C VAL A 272 1.11 -2.40 2.45
N PRO A 273 1.41 -1.12 2.17
CA PRO A 273 1.49 -0.10 3.21
C PRO A 273 0.25 -0.03 4.12
N LEU A 274 -0.98 -0.04 3.57
CA LEU A 274 -2.19 -0.06 4.40
C LEU A 274 -2.39 -1.37 5.16
N ALA A 275 -2.00 -2.51 4.58
CA ALA A 275 -2.05 -3.80 5.27
C ALA A 275 -1.13 -3.80 6.50
N LEU A 276 0.09 -3.31 6.34
CA LEU A 276 1.05 -3.20 7.43
C LEU A 276 0.59 -2.20 8.49
N SER A 277 -0.01 -1.06 8.12
CA SER A 277 -0.55 -0.12 9.11
C SER A 277 -1.67 -0.76 9.93
N ASN A 278 -2.57 -1.51 9.30
CA ASN A 278 -3.65 -2.20 9.99
C ASN A 278 -3.16 -3.31 10.92
N ILE A 279 -2.04 -3.97 10.60
CA ILE A 279 -1.37 -4.91 11.51
C ILE A 279 -0.77 -4.16 12.70
N LEU A 280 -0.03 -3.06 12.47
CA LEU A 280 0.58 -2.26 13.54
C LEU A 280 -0.44 -1.61 14.49
N ASP A 281 -1.69 -1.43 14.06
CA ASP A 281 -2.78 -0.93 14.91
C ASP A 281 -3.22 -1.93 16.01
N VAL A 282 -2.87 -3.22 15.86
CA VAL A 282 -3.27 -4.31 16.79
C VAL A 282 -2.10 -5.15 17.31
N ALA A 283 -0.95 -5.12 16.63
CA ALA A 283 0.22 -5.88 17.05
C ALA A 283 0.76 -5.41 18.40
N GLU A 284 1.28 -6.35 19.17
CA GLU A 284 1.85 -6.15 20.49
C GLU A 284 3.38 -6.22 20.45
N PRO A 285 4.09 -5.65 21.45
CA PRO A 285 5.54 -5.71 21.50
C PRO A 285 6.07 -7.15 21.44
N GLY A 286 7.05 -7.38 20.57
CA GLY A 286 7.63 -8.70 20.32
C GLY A 286 7.01 -9.45 19.13
N ASP A 287 5.84 -9.03 18.64
CA ASP A 287 5.22 -9.66 17.47
C ASP A 287 6.09 -9.51 16.23
N ASN A 288 6.21 -10.58 15.45
CA ASN A 288 6.94 -10.62 14.19
C ASN A 288 6.00 -10.56 12.99
N ILE A 289 6.32 -9.68 12.04
CA ILE A 289 5.50 -9.41 10.85
C ILE A 289 6.29 -9.75 9.58
N PHE A 290 5.69 -10.56 8.72
CA PHE A 290 6.20 -10.91 7.40
C PHE A 290 5.47 -10.11 6.30
N VAL A 291 6.21 -9.40 5.46
CA VAL A 291 5.62 -8.50 4.45
C VAL A 291 6.19 -8.82 3.08
N ILE A 292 5.32 -9.00 2.07
CA ILE A 292 5.75 -9.12 0.66
C ILE A 292 4.88 -8.24 -0.23
N SER A 293 5.50 -7.27 -0.91
CA SER A 293 4.83 -6.49 -1.94
C SER A 293 4.93 -7.13 -3.32
N TYR A 294 4.22 -6.57 -4.29
CA TYR A 294 4.32 -6.92 -5.69
C TYR A 294 4.00 -5.69 -6.51
N GLY A 295 4.73 -5.49 -7.61
CA GLY A 295 4.43 -4.53 -8.65
C GLY A 295 4.65 -5.19 -10.00
N SER A 296 3.70 -5.02 -10.91
CA SER A 296 3.82 -5.50 -12.29
C SER A 296 4.99 -4.84 -13.03
N GLY A 297 5.52 -5.54 -14.05
CA GLY A 297 6.70 -5.13 -14.81
C GLY A 297 7.97 -6.00 -14.69
N ALA A 298 8.31 -6.76 -13.65
CA ALA A 298 7.65 -7.03 -12.37
C ALA A 298 8.67 -7.25 -11.23
N GLY A 299 8.27 -6.99 -9.99
CA GLY A 299 9.10 -7.22 -8.82
C GLY A 299 8.34 -7.27 -7.51
N SER A 300 8.99 -7.78 -6.47
CA SER A 300 8.46 -7.89 -5.10
C SER A 300 9.53 -7.46 -4.10
N ASP A 301 9.14 -6.67 -3.09
CA ASP A 301 9.98 -6.39 -1.91
C ASP A 301 9.48 -7.19 -0.72
N GLY A 302 10.42 -7.77 0.02
CA GLY A 302 10.16 -8.47 1.26
C GLY A 302 10.72 -7.76 2.48
N PHE A 303 10.04 -7.87 3.62
CA PHE A 303 10.49 -7.35 4.90
C PHE A 303 10.13 -8.30 6.03
N THR A 304 11.04 -8.43 6.99
CA THR A 304 10.75 -8.98 8.32
C THR A 304 10.82 -7.86 9.33
N ILE A 305 9.82 -7.76 10.20
CA ILE A 305 9.66 -6.63 11.13
C ILE A 305 9.35 -7.19 12.51
N THR A 306 9.97 -6.64 13.56
CA THR A 306 9.62 -6.96 14.97
C THR A 306 9.09 -5.73 15.67
N VAL A 307 7.92 -5.85 16.29
CA VAL A 307 7.25 -4.75 16.97
C VAL A 307 7.92 -4.44 18.33
N LYS A 308 7.98 -3.17 18.69
CA LYS A 308 8.67 -2.65 19.89
C LYS A 308 7.68 -2.07 20.89
N ASP A 309 8.14 -1.88 22.13
CA ASP A 309 7.33 -1.39 23.24
C ASP A 309 6.64 -0.05 22.93
N GLU A 310 7.30 0.83 22.17
CA GLU A 310 6.80 2.13 21.78
C GLU A 310 5.46 2.07 21.01
N ILE A 311 5.13 0.94 20.37
CA ILE A 311 3.89 0.80 19.58
C ILE A 311 2.64 1.09 20.42
N VAL A 312 2.63 0.68 21.69
CA VAL A 312 1.43 0.66 22.55
C VAL A 312 0.87 2.07 22.72
N GLU A 313 1.74 3.04 22.97
CA GLU A 313 1.35 4.45 23.10
C GLU A 313 1.24 5.12 21.72
N ARG A 314 2.20 4.87 20.82
CA ARG A 314 2.27 5.60 19.54
C ARG A 314 1.11 5.28 18.61
N ARG A 315 0.57 4.05 18.62
CA ARG A 315 -0.55 3.67 17.73
C ARG A 315 -1.82 4.49 17.97
N GLU A 316 -2.04 4.96 19.21
CA GLU A 316 -3.23 5.74 19.61
C GLU A 316 -3.13 7.24 19.27
N LEU A 317 -1.97 7.74 18.81
CA LEU A 317 -1.77 9.18 18.54
C LEU A 317 -2.36 9.68 17.21
N ALA A 318 -2.90 8.77 16.39
CA ALA A 318 -3.61 9.07 15.17
C ALA A 318 -4.70 8.02 14.93
N PRO A 319 -5.71 8.29 14.07
CA PRO A 319 -6.78 7.33 13.81
C PRO A 319 -6.23 5.98 13.30
N LYS A 320 -6.81 4.89 13.78
CA LYS A 320 -6.43 3.54 13.33
C LYS A 320 -6.95 3.29 11.92
N THR A 321 -6.27 2.43 11.18
CA THR A 321 -6.62 2.09 9.79
C THR A 321 -8.05 1.58 9.71
N GLN A 322 -8.44 0.66 10.60
CA GLN A 322 -9.81 0.13 10.63
C GLN A 322 -10.86 1.21 10.94
N GLU A 323 -10.57 2.14 11.86
CA GLU A 323 -11.49 3.27 12.17
C GLU A 323 -11.71 4.17 10.95
N ILE A 324 -10.65 4.44 10.17
CA ILE A 324 -10.74 5.19 8.91
C ILE A 324 -11.58 4.41 7.88
N ILE A 325 -11.39 3.10 7.78
CA ILE A 325 -12.13 2.25 6.84
C ILE A 325 -13.62 2.21 7.16
N ASP A 326 -13.97 2.14 8.44
CA ASP A 326 -15.34 2.06 8.94
C ASP A 326 -16.10 3.39 8.79
N GLN A 327 -15.40 4.52 8.70
CA GLN A 327 -15.97 5.84 8.39
C GLN A 327 -16.30 5.98 6.90
N LYS A 328 -17.30 5.23 6.45
CA LYS A 328 -17.68 5.15 5.03
C LYS A 328 -19.08 5.68 4.69
N THR A 329 -19.19 6.23 3.48
CA THR A 329 -20.45 6.64 2.84
C THR A 329 -20.57 5.97 1.46
N TYR A 330 -21.68 5.30 1.18
CA TYR A 330 -21.87 4.66 -0.13
C TYR A 330 -22.28 5.66 -1.22
N VAL A 331 -21.80 5.41 -2.44
CA VAL A 331 -22.21 6.10 -3.67
C VAL A 331 -22.67 5.10 -4.74
N ASP A 332 -23.53 5.55 -5.64
CA ASP A 332 -23.92 4.79 -6.83
C ASP A 332 -22.89 4.94 -7.97
N TYR A 333 -23.10 4.21 -9.07
CA TYR A 333 -22.20 4.27 -10.22
C TYR A 333 -22.15 5.67 -10.87
N ALA A 334 -23.26 6.42 -10.88
CA ALA A 334 -23.30 7.73 -11.52
C ALA A 334 -22.43 8.75 -10.77
N VAL A 335 -22.54 8.79 -9.44
CA VAL A 335 -21.70 9.63 -8.59
C VAL A 335 -20.24 9.17 -8.64
N TYR A 336 -19.99 7.86 -8.59
CA TYR A 336 -18.64 7.29 -8.76
C TYR A 336 -17.99 7.70 -10.10
N ALA A 337 -18.70 7.53 -11.21
CA ALA A 337 -18.21 7.87 -12.54
C ALA A 337 -17.94 9.37 -12.67
N LYS A 338 -18.78 10.22 -12.05
CA LYS A 338 -18.55 11.67 -11.96
C LYS A 338 -17.29 12.00 -11.16
N PHE A 339 -17.12 11.45 -9.96
CA PHE A 339 -15.95 11.74 -9.11
C PHE A 339 -14.64 11.24 -9.73
N LYS A 340 -14.66 10.08 -10.39
CA LYS A 340 -13.48 9.53 -11.07
C LYS A 340 -13.25 10.13 -12.48
N GLY A 341 -14.02 11.13 -12.91
CA GLY A 341 -13.85 11.76 -14.23
C GLY A 341 -14.07 10.80 -15.41
N LYS A 342 -14.90 9.76 -15.25
CA LYS A 342 -15.15 8.73 -16.27
C LYS A 342 -16.19 9.13 -17.31
N ILE A 343 -16.95 10.19 -17.05
CA ILE A 343 -17.97 10.71 -17.95
C ILE A 343 -17.27 11.62 -18.97
N LYS A 344 -17.36 11.28 -20.26
CA LYS A 344 -16.89 12.19 -21.32
C LYS A 344 -17.76 13.44 -21.33
N MET A 345 -17.16 14.56 -20.98
CA MET A 345 -17.76 15.90 -21.07
C MET A 345 -17.51 16.51 -22.43
#